data_AF-A0A6A6R3P6-F1
#
_entry.id   AF-A0A6A6R3P6-F1
#
_cell.length_a   1.000
_cell.length_b   1.000
_cell.length_c   1.000
_cell.angle_alpha   90.00
_cell.angle_beta   90.00
_cell.angle_gamma   90.00
#
_symmetry.space_group_name_H-M   'P 1'
#
loop_
_entity.id
_entity.type
_entity.pdbx_description
1 polymer ?
#
loop_
_entity_poly.entity_id
_entity_poly.type
_entity_poly.pdbx_seq_one_letter_code
_entity_poly.pdbx_strand_id
1 'polypeptide(L)'
;GRTALHCAAKTGHIKSMQALLQGGVNPNIKDAMGGPPIHRAVDENELAAVDFVLQHKANCNYTDNWGRNILHAAALTARTQILRLLLVTCKDLNVNAQGNDGETPLHDAVRGDHYWTAKTLLEFGARTDVLNKSGRTPGLGWAAALGNLEACKRLVKAGAPIQLKSTNGMTPIQVAKNYGH
;
A
#
# COMPACT_ATOMS: atom_id res chain seq x y z
N GLY A 1 -15.66 -4.60 15.77
CA GLY A 1 -14.85 -3.92 16.82
C GLY A 1 -13.47 -4.55 16.87
N ARG A 2 -12.45 -3.85 17.41
CA ARG A 2 -11.10 -4.45 17.55
C ARG A 2 -11.13 -5.62 18.55
N THR A 3 -10.46 -6.71 18.22
CA THR A 3 -10.32 -7.89 19.08
C THR A 3 -8.98 -7.89 19.82
N ALA A 4 -8.82 -8.76 20.82
CA ALA A 4 -7.54 -8.97 21.48
C ALA A 4 -6.41 -9.30 20.49
N LEU A 5 -6.71 -10.06 19.43
CA LEU A 5 -5.74 -10.40 18.40
C LEU A 5 -5.31 -9.18 17.57
N HIS A 6 -6.21 -8.22 17.31
CA HIS A 6 -5.82 -6.96 16.67
C HIS A 6 -4.86 -6.16 17.54
N CYS A 7 -5.13 -6.05 18.85
CA CYS A 7 -4.26 -5.33 19.77
C CYS A 7 -2.90 -6.01 19.88
N ALA A 8 -2.86 -7.34 20.00
CA ALA A 8 -1.60 -8.09 20.09
C ALA A 8 -0.78 -8.01 18.79
N ALA A 9 -1.42 -8.08 17.61
CA ALA A 9 -0.77 -7.90 16.32
C ALA A 9 -0.23 -6.48 16.15
N LYS A 10 -1.00 -5.48 16.59
CA LYS A 10 -0.63 -4.06 16.57
C LYS A 10 0.65 -3.79 17.38
N THR A 11 0.84 -4.45 18.52
CA THR A 11 1.96 -4.20 19.44
C THR A 11 3.05 -5.28 19.40
N GLY A 12 3.03 -6.17 18.40
CA GLY A 12 4.06 -7.20 18.24
C GLY A 12 4.08 -8.28 19.34
N HIS A 13 3.00 -8.44 20.12
CA HIS A 13 2.97 -9.38 21.26
C HIS A 13 2.75 -10.83 20.81
N ILE A 14 3.80 -11.44 20.25
CA ILE A 14 3.77 -12.79 19.65
C ILE A 14 3.21 -13.86 20.59
N LYS A 15 3.60 -13.88 21.87
CA LYS A 15 3.10 -14.87 22.84
C LYS A 15 1.58 -14.79 23.02
N SER A 16 1.04 -13.57 23.08
CA SER A 16 -0.40 -13.35 23.18
C SER A 16 -1.10 -13.76 21.89
N MET A 17 -0.54 -13.44 20.73
CA MET A 17 -1.07 -13.87 19.43
C MET A 17 -1.11 -15.40 19.33
N GLN A 18 -0.03 -16.08 19.75
CA GLN A 18 0.07 -17.53 19.79
C GLN A 18 -1.03 -18.15 20.65
N ALA A 19 -1.19 -17.69 21.88
CA ALA A 19 -2.22 -18.19 22.78
C ALA A 19 -3.64 -17.99 22.21
N LEU A 20 -3.91 -16.83 21.61
CA LEU A 20 -5.21 -16.53 21.00
C LEU A 20 -5.50 -17.42 19.79
N LEU A 21 -4.52 -17.64 18.91
CA LEU A 21 -4.69 -18.48 17.72
C LEU A 21 -4.81 -19.96 18.08
N GLN A 22 -4.08 -20.45 19.09
CA GLN A 22 -4.24 -21.79 19.65
C GLN A 22 -5.61 -21.99 20.30
N GLY A 23 -6.18 -20.92 20.88
CA GLY A 23 -7.56 -20.89 21.39
C GLY A 23 -8.64 -20.84 20.30
N GLY A 24 -8.27 -20.95 19.01
CA GLY A 24 -9.22 -21.01 17.90
C GLY A 24 -9.76 -19.64 17.43
N VAL A 25 -9.14 -18.53 17.85
CA VAL A 25 -9.50 -17.21 17.33
C VAL A 25 -9.22 -17.17 15.83
N ASN A 26 -10.21 -16.76 15.04
CA ASN A 26 -10.05 -16.61 13.59
C ASN A 26 -8.99 -15.52 13.28
N PRO A 27 -7.87 -15.84 12.61
CA PRO A 27 -6.83 -14.88 12.24
C PRO A 27 -7.29 -13.79 11.27
N ASN A 28 -8.45 -13.98 10.65
CA ASN A 28 -9.01 -13.12 9.60
C ASN A 28 -10.21 -12.29 10.07
N ILE A 29 -10.48 -12.24 11.38
CA ILE A 29 -11.58 -11.45 11.93
C ILE A 29 -11.38 -9.96 11.62
N LYS A 30 -12.38 -9.29 11.05
CA LYS A 30 -12.27 -7.86 10.67
C LYS A 30 -12.57 -6.95 11.85
N ASP A 31 -11.79 -5.88 12.03
CA ASP A 31 -12.12 -4.80 12.96
C ASP A 31 -13.13 -3.78 12.38
N ALA A 32 -13.33 -2.66 13.08
CA ALA A 32 -14.25 -1.60 12.65
C ALA A 32 -13.81 -0.90 11.35
N MET A 33 -12.54 -1.03 10.96
CA MET A 33 -12.02 -0.49 9.70
C MET A 33 -12.05 -1.54 8.59
N GLY A 34 -12.59 -2.73 8.84
CA GLY A 34 -12.72 -3.80 7.86
C GLY A 34 -11.44 -4.62 7.64
N GLY A 35 -10.34 -4.27 8.32
CA GLY A 35 -9.06 -4.96 8.19
C GLY A 35 -8.91 -6.09 9.20
N PRO A 36 -8.33 -7.25 8.83
CA PRO A 36 -7.91 -8.28 9.77
C PRO A 36 -6.68 -7.85 10.61
N PRO A 37 -6.33 -8.58 11.70
CA PRO A 37 -5.20 -8.28 12.57
C PRO A 37 -3.88 -7.99 11.86
N ILE A 38 -3.60 -8.70 10.77
CA ILE A 38 -2.38 -8.50 9.98
C ILE A 38 -2.27 -7.06 9.43
N HIS A 39 -3.38 -6.38 9.09
CA HIS A 39 -3.33 -4.98 8.65
C HIS A 39 -2.79 -4.07 9.75
N ARG A 40 -3.16 -4.32 11.02
CA ARG A 40 -2.68 -3.53 12.16
C ARG A 40 -1.20 -3.77 12.45
N ALA A 41 -0.72 -4.99 12.26
CA ALA A 41 0.71 -5.30 12.34
C ALA A 41 1.50 -4.56 11.26
N VAL A 42 0.96 -4.49 10.03
CA VAL A 42 1.58 -3.69 8.95
C VAL A 42 1.60 -2.20 9.32
N ASP A 43 0.46 -1.63 9.71
CA ASP A 43 0.34 -0.20 10.05
C ASP A 43 1.43 0.24 11.06
N GLU A 44 1.72 -0.60 12.06
CA GLU A 44 2.69 -0.32 13.14
C GLU A 44 4.11 -0.86 12.89
N ASN A 45 4.42 -1.35 11.69
CA ASN A 45 5.73 -1.91 11.32
C ASN A 45 6.16 -3.18 12.10
N GLU A 46 5.22 -3.98 12.57
CA GLU A 46 5.50 -5.18 13.35
C GLU A 46 5.82 -6.38 12.45
N LEU A 47 7.04 -6.39 11.87
CA LEU A 47 7.48 -7.42 10.92
C LEU A 47 7.33 -8.85 11.47
N ALA A 48 7.73 -9.08 12.73
CA ALA A 48 7.61 -10.38 13.37
C ALA A 48 6.14 -10.81 13.55
N ALA A 49 5.25 -9.86 13.85
CA ALA A 49 3.82 -10.16 13.94
C ALA A 49 3.23 -10.48 12.57
N VAL A 50 3.62 -9.75 11.51
CA VAL A 50 3.20 -10.04 10.14
C VAL A 50 3.59 -11.47 9.75
N ASP A 51 4.87 -11.82 9.90
CA ASP A 51 5.36 -13.17 9.59
C ASP A 51 4.64 -14.24 10.42
N PHE A 52 4.46 -13.98 11.72
CA PHE A 52 3.78 -14.90 12.61
C PHE A 52 2.32 -15.17 12.21
N VAL A 53 1.49 -14.15 11.92
CA VAL A 53 0.10 -14.43 11.51
C VAL A 53 0.03 -15.09 10.14
N LEU A 54 0.94 -14.79 9.20
CA LEU A 54 1.00 -15.46 7.90
C LEU A 54 1.23 -16.97 8.05
N GLN A 55 2.10 -17.39 8.98
CA GLN A 55 2.32 -18.80 9.31
C GLN A 55 1.08 -19.46 9.95
N HIS A 56 0.13 -18.67 10.46
CA HIS A 56 -1.09 -19.13 11.13
C HIS A 56 -2.36 -18.85 10.30
N LYS A 57 -2.29 -19.02 8.97
CA LYS A 57 -3.44 -18.95 8.05
C LYS A 57 -4.13 -17.57 7.96
N ALA A 58 -3.42 -16.47 8.24
CA ALA A 58 -3.90 -15.16 7.80
C ALA A 58 -3.97 -15.10 6.27
N ASN A 59 -5.08 -14.59 5.77
CA ASN A 59 -5.28 -14.29 4.37
C ASN A 59 -4.93 -12.82 4.11
N CYS A 60 -3.90 -12.60 3.31
CA CYS A 60 -3.44 -11.28 2.90
C CYS A 60 -4.33 -10.60 1.84
N ASN A 61 -5.26 -11.33 1.21
CA ASN A 61 -6.15 -10.79 0.18
C ASN A 61 -7.37 -10.04 0.72
N TYR A 62 -7.57 -9.99 2.04
CA TYR A 62 -8.63 -9.18 2.60
C TYR A 62 -8.36 -7.69 2.36
N THR A 63 -9.43 -6.98 2.05
CA THR A 63 -9.45 -5.51 1.97
C THR A 63 -10.14 -4.90 3.19
N ASP A 64 -9.71 -3.69 3.52
CA ASP A 64 -10.36 -2.82 4.48
C ASP A 64 -11.68 -2.20 3.93
N ASN A 65 -12.37 -1.39 4.72
CA ASN A 65 -13.64 -0.76 4.34
C ASN A 65 -13.52 0.23 3.16
N TRP A 66 -12.29 0.67 2.84
CA TRP A 66 -12.01 1.52 1.68
C TRP A 66 -11.56 0.70 0.47
N GLY A 67 -11.77 -0.62 0.48
CA GLY A 67 -11.37 -1.51 -0.62
C GLY A 67 -9.85 -1.65 -0.75
N ARG A 68 -9.07 -1.14 0.21
CA ARG A 68 -7.61 -1.17 0.15
C ARG A 68 -7.11 -2.52 0.66
N ASN A 69 -6.20 -3.13 -0.10
CA ASN A 69 -5.50 -4.32 0.35
C ASN A 69 -4.34 -3.96 1.30
N ILE A 70 -3.69 -4.98 1.85
CA ILE A 70 -2.56 -4.82 2.78
C ILE A 70 -1.35 -4.07 2.20
N LEU A 71 -1.17 -4.08 0.87
CA LEU A 71 -0.07 -3.36 0.20
C LEU A 71 -0.29 -1.85 0.24
N HIS A 72 -1.54 -1.37 0.22
CA HIS A 72 -1.84 0.05 0.42
C HIS A 72 -1.41 0.50 1.81
N ALA A 73 -1.74 -0.29 2.85
CA ALA A 73 -1.35 0.02 4.23
C ALA A 73 0.19 0.14 4.36
N ALA A 74 0.92 -0.84 3.82
CA ALA A 74 2.39 -0.82 3.83
C ALA A 74 2.96 0.35 3.01
N ALA A 75 2.35 0.68 1.88
CA ALA A 75 2.76 1.78 1.02
C ALA A 75 2.54 3.14 1.67
N LEU A 76 1.36 3.36 2.25
CA LEU A 76 0.97 4.60 2.92
C LEU A 76 1.89 4.93 4.10
N THR A 77 2.32 3.90 4.84
CA THR A 77 3.10 4.02 6.09
C THR A 77 4.59 3.73 5.92
N ALA A 78 5.09 3.67 4.68
CA ALA A 78 6.50 3.48 4.34
C ALA A 78 7.13 2.16 4.84
N ARG A 79 6.35 1.08 4.97
CA ARG A 79 6.79 -0.19 5.54
C ARG A 79 7.47 -1.07 4.49
N THR A 80 8.57 -0.59 3.92
CA THR A 80 9.22 -1.23 2.76
C THR A 80 9.62 -2.69 3.00
N GLN A 81 10.14 -3.03 4.19
CA GLN A 81 10.54 -4.40 4.52
C GLN A 81 9.33 -5.34 4.57
N ILE A 82 8.25 -4.92 5.23
CA ILE A 82 6.99 -5.66 5.31
C ILE A 82 6.36 -5.79 3.92
N LEU A 83 6.36 -4.71 3.13
CA LEU A 83 5.86 -4.73 1.75
C LEU A 83 6.59 -5.77 0.91
N ARG A 84 7.93 -5.83 1.00
CA ARG A 84 8.73 -6.86 0.31
C ARG A 84 8.41 -8.27 0.81
N LEU A 85 8.28 -8.46 2.13
CA LEU A 85 7.86 -9.76 2.69
C LEU A 85 6.50 -10.19 2.11
N LEU A 86 5.52 -9.30 2.13
CA LEU A 86 4.17 -9.57 1.60
C LEU A 86 4.21 -9.93 0.11
N LEU A 87 4.94 -9.18 -0.71
CA LEU A 87 5.04 -9.43 -2.15
C LEU A 87 5.72 -10.77 -2.49
N VAL A 88 6.62 -11.26 -1.64
CA VAL A 88 7.31 -12.55 -1.83
C VAL A 88 6.47 -13.71 -1.28
N THR A 89 5.86 -13.53 -0.11
CA THR A 89 5.15 -14.61 0.61
C THR A 89 3.71 -14.78 0.13
N CYS A 90 3.03 -13.71 -0.25
CA CYS A 90 1.64 -13.72 -0.69
C CYS A 90 1.54 -13.61 -2.22
N LYS A 91 1.68 -14.75 -2.91
CA LYS A 91 1.76 -14.81 -4.38
C LYS A 91 0.51 -14.29 -5.10
N ASP A 92 -0.67 -14.37 -4.47
CA ASP A 92 -1.93 -13.95 -5.08
C ASP A 92 -2.26 -12.47 -4.84
N LEU A 93 -1.39 -11.72 -4.16
CA LEU A 93 -1.61 -10.29 -3.92
C LEU A 93 -1.52 -9.51 -5.23
N ASN A 94 -2.61 -8.82 -5.56
CA ASN A 94 -2.60 -7.88 -6.66
C ASN A 94 -1.88 -6.57 -6.25
N VAL A 95 -0.64 -6.40 -6.75
CA VAL A 95 0.17 -5.17 -6.57
C VAL A 95 -0.49 -3.91 -7.16
N ASN A 96 -1.41 -4.10 -8.11
CA ASN A 96 -2.17 -3.05 -8.78
C ASN A 96 -3.62 -2.97 -8.31
N ALA A 97 -3.96 -3.57 -7.16
CA ALA A 97 -5.31 -3.47 -6.60
C ALA A 97 -5.71 -2.00 -6.46
N GLN A 98 -6.95 -1.68 -6.83
CA GLN A 98 -7.51 -0.35 -6.68
C GLN A 98 -8.41 -0.32 -5.45
N GLY A 99 -8.16 0.61 -4.52
CA GLY A 99 -9.11 0.94 -3.48
C GLY A 99 -10.37 1.62 -4.02
N ASN A 100 -11.27 1.99 -3.14
CA ASN A 100 -12.53 2.64 -3.47
C ASN A 100 -12.34 3.97 -4.22
N ASP A 101 -11.21 4.65 -4.05
CA ASP A 101 -10.88 5.89 -4.77
C ASP A 101 -10.14 5.66 -6.09
N GLY A 102 -9.97 4.40 -6.50
CA GLY A 102 -9.21 4.01 -7.69
C GLY A 102 -7.69 4.10 -7.49
N GLU A 103 -7.22 4.48 -6.30
CA GLU A 103 -5.80 4.53 -5.96
C GLU A 103 -5.23 3.12 -5.82
N THR A 104 -3.97 2.96 -6.22
CA THR A 104 -3.17 1.73 -6.07
C THR A 104 -2.14 1.91 -4.96
N PRO A 105 -1.49 0.85 -4.45
CA PRO A 105 -0.39 0.99 -3.50
C PRO A 105 0.71 1.95 -3.99
N LEU A 106 0.95 2.02 -5.30
CA LEU A 106 1.94 2.96 -5.85
C LEU A 106 1.51 4.41 -5.70
N HIS A 107 0.20 4.71 -5.74
CA HIS A 107 -0.31 6.07 -5.50
C HIS A 107 0.02 6.49 -4.06
N ASP A 108 -0.25 5.61 -3.10
CA ASP A 108 0.02 5.86 -1.68
C ASP A 108 1.52 6.11 -1.43
N ALA A 109 2.39 5.28 -2.02
CA ALA A 109 3.83 5.42 -1.87
C ALA A 109 4.36 6.74 -2.45
N VAL A 110 3.93 7.14 -3.64
CA VAL A 110 4.37 8.40 -4.26
C VAL A 110 3.81 9.61 -3.53
N ARG A 111 2.53 9.57 -3.12
CA ARG A 111 1.90 10.65 -2.36
C ARG A 111 2.59 10.89 -1.02
N GLY A 112 3.10 9.84 -0.39
CA GLY A 112 3.89 9.92 0.85
C GLY A 112 5.39 10.22 0.64
N ASP A 113 5.87 10.39 -0.59
CA ASP A 113 7.29 10.50 -0.94
C ASP A 113 8.16 9.29 -0.49
N HIS A 114 7.54 8.10 -0.43
CA HIS A 114 8.18 6.87 0.06
C HIS A 114 8.96 6.17 -1.06
N TYR A 115 10.08 6.77 -1.45
CA TYR A 115 10.89 6.33 -2.59
C TYR A 115 11.20 4.82 -2.61
N TRP A 116 11.70 4.26 -1.49
CA TRP A 116 12.08 2.85 -1.43
C TRP A 116 10.88 1.90 -1.56
N THR A 117 9.73 2.30 -1.01
CA THR A 117 8.47 1.58 -1.17
C THR A 117 7.98 1.63 -2.60
N ALA A 118 7.97 2.81 -3.22
CA ALA A 118 7.59 2.98 -4.62
C ALA A 118 8.50 2.18 -5.56
N LYS A 119 9.83 2.23 -5.33
CA LYS A 119 10.80 1.42 -6.07
C LYS A 119 10.51 -0.07 -5.94
N THR A 120 10.26 -0.55 -4.72
CA THR A 120 9.94 -1.97 -4.49
C THR A 120 8.64 -2.37 -5.19
N LEU A 121 7.60 -1.55 -5.14
CA LEU A 121 6.35 -1.80 -5.87
C LEU A 121 6.60 -1.92 -7.39
N LEU A 122 7.43 -1.05 -7.97
CA LEU A 122 7.79 -1.08 -9.39
C LEU A 122 8.60 -2.34 -9.76
N GLU A 123 9.55 -2.74 -8.91
CA GLU A 123 10.33 -4.00 -9.07
C GLU A 123 9.41 -5.23 -9.13
N PHE A 124 8.25 -5.17 -8.47
CA PHE A 124 7.24 -6.24 -8.43
C PHE A 124 6.05 -6.00 -9.38
N GLY A 125 6.20 -5.14 -10.40
CA GLY A 125 5.22 -4.99 -11.48
C GLY A 125 4.07 -4.01 -11.20
N ALA A 126 4.26 -3.07 -10.27
CA ALA A 126 3.32 -1.97 -10.13
C ALA A 126 3.27 -1.11 -11.40
N ARG A 127 2.05 -0.82 -11.83
CA ARG A 127 1.75 -0.04 -13.03
C ARG A 127 1.75 1.46 -12.71
N THR A 128 2.47 2.23 -13.53
CA THR A 128 2.56 3.69 -13.42
C THR A 128 1.47 4.44 -14.19
N ASP A 129 0.65 3.72 -14.96
CA ASP A 129 -0.36 4.26 -15.88
C ASP A 129 -1.81 4.08 -15.38
N VAL A 130 -2.01 3.53 -14.18
CA VAL A 130 -3.34 3.36 -13.59
C VAL A 130 -3.90 4.73 -13.20
N LEU A 131 -5.15 5.02 -13.54
CA LEU A 131 -5.81 6.27 -13.16
C LEU A 131 -6.66 6.04 -11.92
N ASN A 132 -6.52 6.89 -10.90
CA ASN A 132 -7.49 6.96 -9.81
C ASN A 132 -8.79 7.65 -10.27
N LYS A 133 -9.81 7.74 -9.40
CA LYS A 133 -11.10 8.39 -9.72
C LYS A 133 -10.99 9.87 -10.08
N SER A 134 -9.93 10.53 -9.62
CA SER A 134 -9.59 11.91 -9.99
C SER A 134 -8.78 11.99 -11.30
N GLY A 135 -8.59 10.86 -11.98
CA GLY A 135 -7.81 10.75 -13.21
C GLY A 135 -6.33 11.02 -13.05
N ARG A 136 -5.76 10.79 -11.88
CA ARG A 136 -4.33 10.99 -11.62
C ARG A 136 -3.62 9.65 -11.70
N THR A 137 -2.42 9.66 -12.30
CA THR A 137 -1.49 8.53 -12.23
C THR A 137 -0.77 8.49 -10.88
N PRO A 138 -0.32 7.30 -10.42
CA PRO A 138 0.42 7.16 -9.18
C PRO A 138 1.67 8.04 -9.11
N GLY A 139 2.35 8.18 -10.24
CA GLY A 139 3.67 8.82 -10.31
C GLY A 139 3.63 10.27 -10.75
N LEU A 140 3.77 10.46 -12.06
CA LEU A 140 4.28 11.71 -12.61
C LEU A 140 3.28 12.87 -12.47
N GLY A 141 1.98 12.62 -12.61
CA GLY A 141 0.96 13.66 -12.41
C GLY A 141 0.92 14.22 -10.98
N TRP A 142 1.12 13.36 -9.96
CA TRP A 142 1.10 13.81 -8.56
C TRP A 142 2.40 14.52 -8.17
N ALA A 143 3.56 13.94 -8.53
CA ALA A 143 4.85 14.57 -8.30
C ALA A 143 4.97 15.93 -9.01
N ALA A 144 4.40 16.05 -10.21
CA ALA A 144 4.31 17.30 -10.96
C ALA A 144 3.40 18.33 -10.28
N ALA A 145 2.22 17.93 -9.79
CA ALA A 145 1.30 18.83 -9.08
C ALA A 145 1.86 19.39 -7.78
N LEU A 146 2.77 18.65 -7.13
CA LEU A 146 3.45 19.07 -5.89
C LEU A 146 4.81 19.75 -6.13
N GLY A 147 5.26 19.86 -7.39
CA GLY A 147 6.57 20.43 -7.71
C GLY A 147 7.76 19.59 -7.20
N ASN A 148 7.54 18.31 -6.89
CA ASN A 148 8.59 17.44 -6.38
C ASN A 148 9.48 16.94 -7.53
N LEU A 149 10.45 17.77 -7.91
CA LEU A 149 11.38 17.51 -9.02
C LEU A 149 12.14 16.19 -8.85
N GLU A 150 12.56 15.86 -7.62
CA GLU A 150 13.30 14.62 -7.38
C GLU A 150 12.42 13.38 -7.52
N ALA A 151 11.18 13.41 -7.04
CA ALA A 151 10.20 12.35 -7.29
C ALA A 151 9.92 12.21 -8.80
N CYS A 152 9.74 13.32 -9.52
CA CYS A 152 9.60 13.31 -10.98
C CYS A 152 10.79 12.64 -11.67
N LYS A 153 12.03 13.04 -11.36
CA LYS A 153 13.25 12.43 -11.93
C LYS A 153 13.32 10.92 -11.66
N ARG A 154 13.02 10.50 -10.42
CA ARG A 154 13.03 9.10 -10.01
C ARG A 154 11.98 8.28 -10.74
N LEU A 155 10.77 8.81 -10.88
CA LEU A 155 9.66 8.16 -11.59
C LEU A 155 9.92 8.05 -13.10
N VAL A 156 10.48 9.10 -13.72
CA VAL A 156 10.91 9.06 -15.14
C VAL A 156 11.99 7.99 -15.33
N LYS A 157 13.00 7.95 -14.45
CA LYS A 157 14.05 6.93 -14.50
C LYS A 157 13.50 5.51 -14.32
N ALA A 158 12.40 5.36 -13.59
CA ALA A 158 11.72 4.09 -13.39
C ALA A 158 10.69 3.75 -14.50
N GLY A 159 10.61 4.54 -15.58
CA GLY A 159 9.78 4.25 -16.75
C GLY A 159 8.35 4.79 -16.69
N ALA A 160 8.04 5.73 -15.78
CA ALA A 160 6.71 6.31 -15.70
C ALA A 160 6.35 7.07 -17.01
N PRO A 161 5.13 6.89 -17.56
CA PRO A 161 4.74 7.49 -18.82
C PRO A 161 4.59 9.00 -18.69
N ILE A 162 5.44 9.75 -19.40
CA ILE A 162 5.47 11.23 -19.31
C ILE A 162 4.36 11.92 -20.10
N GLN A 163 3.73 11.21 -21.04
CA GLN A 163 2.68 11.75 -21.92
C GLN A 163 1.28 11.27 -21.55
N LEU A 164 1.12 10.48 -20.49
CA LEU A 164 -0.20 9.99 -20.11
C LEU A 164 -1.07 11.16 -19.65
N LYS A 165 -2.24 11.29 -20.24
CA LYS A 165 -3.18 12.35 -19.88
C LYS A 165 -4.04 11.91 -18.70
N SER A 166 -4.26 12.84 -17.78
CA SER A 166 -5.29 12.72 -16.75
C SER A 166 -6.69 12.68 -17.36
N THR A 167 -7.71 12.42 -16.55
CA THR A 167 -9.13 12.53 -16.99
C THR A 167 -9.48 13.93 -17.51
N ASN A 168 -8.76 14.97 -17.06
CA ASN A 168 -8.91 16.34 -17.54
C ASN A 168 -8.09 16.61 -18.82
N GLY A 169 -7.53 15.58 -19.45
CA GLY A 169 -6.76 15.68 -20.68
C GLY A 169 -5.35 16.25 -20.51
N MET A 170 -4.87 16.43 -19.27
CA MET A 170 -3.58 17.07 -18.97
C MET A 170 -2.47 16.05 -18.79
N THR A 171 -1.34 16.28 -19.44
CA THR A 171 -0.07 15.58 -19.18
C THR A 171 0.56 16.05 -17.86
N PRO A 172 1.46 15.27 -17.24
CA PRO A 172 2.18 15.67 -16.04
C PRO A 172 2.86 17.05 -16.15
N ILE A 173 3.46 17.39 -17.30
CA ILE A 173 4.08 18.72 -17.49
C ILE A 173 3.04 19.85 -17.50
N GLN A 174 1.84 19.60 -18.07
CA GLN A 174 0.74 20.57 -18.03
C GLN A 174 0.18 20.72 -16.61
N VAL A 175 0.17 19.63 -15.83
CA VAL A 175 -0.20 19.69 -14.41
C VAL A 175 0.81 20.54 -13.64
N ALA A 176 2.12 20.30 -13.76
CA ALA A 176 3.16 21.13 -13.11
C ALA A 176 2.95 22.62 -13.42
N LYS A 177 2.79 22.96 -14.71
CA LYS A 177 2.56 24.33 -15.16
C LYS A 177 1.31 24.96 -14.52
N ASN A 178 0.21 24.22 -14.42
CA ASN A 178 -1.03 24.71 -13.81
C ASN A 178 -0.91 24.97 -12.31
N TYR A 179 -0.02 24.25 -11.62
CA TYR A 179 0.27 24.44 -10.20
C TYR A 179 1.47 25.39 -9.96
N GLY A 180 2.07 25.95 -11.02
CA GLY A 180 3.14 26.95 -10.92
C GLY A 180 4.55 26.38 -10.71
N HIS A 181 4.78 25.13 -11.12
CA HIS A 181 6.07 24.44 -11.08
C HIS A 181 6.67 24.28 -12.48
#